data_AF-A0A3N4LHQ4-F1
#
_entry.id   AF-A0A3N4LHQ4-F1
#
_cell.length_a   1.000
_cell.length_b   1.000
_cell.length_c   1.000
_cell.angle_alpha   90.00
_cell.angle_beta   90.00
_cell.angle_gamma   90.00
#
_symmetry.space_group_name_H-M   'P 1'
#
loop_
_entity.id
_entity.type
_entity.pdbx_description
1 polymer ?
#
loop_
_entity_poly.entity_id
_entity_poly.type
_entity_poly.pdbx_seq_one_letter_code
_entity_poly.pdbx_strand_id
1 'polypeptide(L)'
;DLWMTPSEYLLADKGYQLDRHVITPYKGDAARAPANRRFNDYHAVKRVKIEYAFGVLKGRWHSLRGLSIRINTSEEDHERVTKWITACIVLHNMLA
;
A
#
# COMPACT_ATOMS: atom_id res chain seq x y z
N ASP A 1 -11.11 12.10 -11.01
CA ASP A 1 -11.11 11.30 -12.27
C ASP A 1 -9.95 11.63 -13.23
N LEU A 2 -8.74 11.96 -12.76
CA LEU A 2 -7.65 12.48 -13.63
C LEU A 2 -6.47 11.52 -13.88
N TRP A 3 -6.52 10.26 -13.43
CA TRP A 3 -5.32 9.40 -13.44
C TRP A 3 -5.55 7.91 -13.77
N MET A 4 -6.80 7.42 -13.82
CA MET A 4 -7.12 6.06 -14.25
C MET A 4 -8.21 6.06 -15.33
N THR A 5 -8.06 5.16 -16.30
CA THR A 5 -9.07 4.86 -17.31
C THR A 5 -10.21 4.02 -16.71
N PRO A 6 -11.38 3.90 -17.38
CA PRO A 6 -12.53 3.16 -16.85
C PRO A 6 -12.28 1.67 -16.58
N SER A 7 -11.24 1.08 -17.18
CA SER A 7 -10.85 -0.33 -17.02
C SER A 7 -9.68 -0.54 -16.05
N GLU A 8 -9.20 0.52 -15.41
CA GLU A 8 -8.10 0.46 -14.46
C GLU A 8 -8.60 0.55 -13.02
N TYR A 9 -8.01 -0.31 -12.19
CA TYR A 9 -8.38 -0.47 -10.79
C TYR A 9 -7.14 -0.66 -9.92
N LEU A 10 -7.16 -0.04 -8.75
CA LEU A 10 -6.21 -0.28 -7.67
C LEU A 10 -6.74 -1.39 -6.76
N LEU A 11 -5.93 -2.42 -6.55
CA LEU A 11 -6.18 -3.43 -5.51
C LEU A 11 -5.67 -2.88 -4.18
N ALA A 12 -6.59 -2.51 -3.29
CA ALA A 12 -6.27 -1.90 -2.01
C ALA A 12 -6.50 -2.86 -0.84
N ASP A 13 -5.83 -2.58 0.28
CA ASP A 13 -6.03 -3.31 1.53
C ASP A 13 -7.48 -3.18 2.05
N LYS A 14 -7.88 -4.11 2.92
CA LYS A 14 -9.16 -4.15 3.61
C LYS A 14 -9.44 -2.86 4.42
N GLY A 15 -8.42 -2.11 4.84
CA GLY A 15 -8.58 -0.83 5.53
C GLY A 15 -9.11 0.31 4.66
N TYR A 16 -9.03 0.21 3.33
CA TYR A 16 -9.51 1.24 2.42
C TYR A 16 -11.00 1.12 2.12
N GLN A 17 -11.59 2.20 1.61
CA GLN A 17 -12.94 2.24 1.10
C GLN A 17 -12.99 1.67 -0.33
N LEU A 18 -14.07 0.95 -0.64
CA LEU A 18 -14.37 0.54 -2.01
C LEU A 18 -14.79 1.78 -2.81
N ASP A 19 -14.25 1.94 -4.01
CA ASP A 19 -14.54 3.08 -4.89
C ASP A 19 -14.56 2.61 -6.36
N ARG A 20 -15.00 3.47 -7.28
CA ARG A 20 -15.04 3.25 -8.74
C ARG A 20 -13.76 2.66 -9.29
N HIS A 21 -12.62 3.09 -8.76
CA HIS A 21 -11.30 2.66 -9.20
C HIS A 21 -10.53 1.92 -8.10
N VAL A 22 -11.14 1.63 -6.94
CA VAL A 22 -10.45 0.97 -5.82
C VAL A 22 -11.22 -0.28 -5.42
N ILE A 23 -10.59 -1.44 -5.61
CA ILE A 23 -11.15 -2.74 -5.27
C ILE A 23 -10.51 -3.24 -3.97
N THR A 24 -11.33 -3.56 -2.99
CA THR A 24 -10.91 -4.11 -1.70
C THR A 24 -11.43 -5.54 -1.51
N PRO A 25 -10.82 -6.36 -0.63
CA PRO A 25 -11.32 -7.70 -0.35
C PRO A 25 -12.76 -7.70 0.18
N TYR A 26 -13.55 -8.70 -0.20
CA TYR A 26 -14.89 -8.90 0.37
C TYR A 26 -14.81 -9.09 1.89
N LYS A 27 -15.80 -8.55 2.62
CA LYS A 27 -15.89 -8.59 4.09
C LYS A 27 -17.20 -9.27 4.52
N GLY A 28 -17.28 -9.66 5.79
CA GLY A 28 -18.50 -10.23 6.39
C GLY A 28 -18.99 -11.48 5.66
N ASP A 29 -20.31 -11.64 5.57
CA ASP A 29 -20.93 -12.81 4.95
C ASP A 29 -20.65 -12.91 3.45
N ALA A 30 -20.46 -11.78 2.76
CA ALA A 30 -20.10 -11.79 1.33
C ALA A 30 -18.77 -12.51 1.07
N ALA A 31 -17.82 -12.48 2.02
CA ALA A 31 -16.55 -13.19 1.90
C ALA A 31 -16.68 -14.73 1.96
N ARG A 32 -17.84 -15.24 2.40
CA ARG A 32 -18.10 -16.69 2.52
C ARG A 32 -18.51 -17.33 1.20
N ALA A 33 -19.05 -16.54 0.26
CA ALA A 33 -19.41 -17.02 -1.06
C ALA A 33 -18.17 -17.61 -1.78
N PRO A 34 -18.26 -18.78 -2.42
CA PRO A 34 -17.09 -19.46 -2.98
C PRO A 34 -16.24 -18.61 -3.95
N ALA A 35 -16.90 -17.85 -4.83
CA ALA A 35 -16.21 -16.97 -5.77
C ALA A 35 -15.46 -15.81 -5.07
N ASN A 36 -16.09 -15.20 -4.07
CA ASN A 36 -15.52 -14.09 -3.31
C ASN A 36 -14.36 -14.54 -2.43
N ARG A 37 -14.47 -15.74 -1.83
CA ARG A 37 -13.37 -16.37 -1.10
C ARG A 37 -12.18 -16.58 -2.02
N ARG A 38 -12.39 -17.19 -3.19
CA ARG A 38 -11.34 -17.41 -4.19
C ARG A 38 -10.67 -16.10 -4.62
N PHE A 39 -11.45 -15.04 -4.85
CA PHE A 39 -10.92 -13.71 -5.12
C PHE A 39 -10.04 -13.20 -3.96
N ASN A 40 -10.54 -13.27 -2.73
CA ASN A 40 -9.82 -12.85 -1.53
C ASN A 40 -8.52 -13.64 -1.33
N ASP A 41 -8.51 -14.94 -1.63
CA ASP A 41 -7.31 -15.79 -1.53
C ASP A 41 -6.22 -15.34 -2.49
N TYR A 42 -6.57 -15.09 -3.77
CA TYR A 42 -5.61 -14.54 -4.74
C TYR A 42 -5.14 -13.14 -4.36
N HIS A 43 -6.04 -12.29 -3.86
CA HIS A 43 -5.70 -10.95 -3.39
C HIS A 43 -4.72 -11.02 -2.20
N ALA A 44 -4.98 -11.89 -1.22
CA ALA A 44 -4.12 -12.08 -0.04
C ALA A 44 -2.71 -12.52 -0.44
N VAL A 45 -2.55 -13.45 -1.39
CA VAL A 45 -1.22 -13.88 -1.87
C VAL A 45 -0.41 -12.70 -2.45
N LYS A 46 -1.05 -11.79 -3.18
CA LYS A 46 -0.36 -10.59 -3.71
C LYS A 46 0.02 -9.64 -2.59
N ARG A 47 -0.87 -9.43 -1.64
CA ARG A 47 -0.60 -8.58 -0.47
C ARG A 47 0.55 -9.05 0.38
N VAL A 48 0.65 -10.36 0.64
CA VAL A 48 1.76 -10.94 1.42
C VAL A 48 3.12 -10.54 0.83
N LYS A 49 3.25 -10.54 -0.51
CA LYS A 49 4.50 -10.11 -1.17
C LYS A 49 4.80 -8.63 -0.94
N ILE A 50 3.78 -7.77 -1.02
CA ILE A 50 3.91 -6.32 -0.79
C ILE A 50 4.28 -6.03 0.67
N GLU A 51 3.56 -6.66 1.61
CA GLU A 51 3.81 -6.52 3.05
C GLU A 51 5.21 -7.01 3.41
N TYR A 52 5.67 -8.12 2.82
CA TYR A 52 7.03 -8.60 2.97
C TYR A 52 8.06 -7.60 2.44
N ALA A 53 7.87 -7.07 1.22
CA ALA A 53 8.77 -6.07 0.65
C ALA A 53 8.87 -4.81 1.53
N PHE A 54 7.75 -4.31 2.05
CA PHE A 54 7.77 -3.20 3.01
C PHE A 54 8.40 -3.56 4.36
N GLY A 55 8.23 -4.80 4.82
CA GLY A 55 8.91 -5.32 6.01
C GLY A 55 10.43 -5.29 5.85
N VAL A 56 10.94 -5.76 4.71
CA VAL A 56 12.37 -5.73 4.36
C VAL A 56 12.87 -4.29 4.24
N LEU A 57 12.13 -3.42 3.53
CA LEU A 57 12.48 -2.00 3.37
C LEU A 57 12.62 -1.29 4.72
N LYS A 58 11.63 -1.43 5.60
CA LYS A 58 11.65 -0.84 6.95
C LYS A 58 12.65 -1.55 7.89
N GLY A 59 13.01 -2.80 7.59
CA GLY A 59 14.08 -3.52 8.29
C GLY A 59 15.46 -2.95 7.96
N ARG A 60 15.72 -2.68 6.68
CA ARG A 60 16.98 -2.11 6.20
C ARG A 60 17.13 -0.64 6.57
N TRP A 61 16.08 0.15 6.37
CA TRP A 61 16.07 1.59 6.63
C TRP A 61 15.30 1.87 7.92
N HIS A 62 15.97 1.73 9.06
CA HIS A 62 15.35 1.88 10.37
C HIS A 62 14.73 3.27 10.59
N SER A 63 15.18 4.29 9.85
CA SER A 63 14.55 5.62 9.82
C SER A 63 13.07 5.60 9.39
N LEU A 64 12.64 4.58 8.66
CA LEU A 64 11.25 4.38 8.26
C LEU A 64 10.40 3.69 9.35
N ARG A 65 11.03 3.18 10.43
CA ARG A 65 10.30 2.63 11.58
C ARG A 65 9.89 3.77 12.51
N GLY A 66 8.60 3.99 12.63
CA GLY A 66 8.04 5.04 13.49
C GLY A 66 8.19 6.45 12.94
N LEU A 67 8.84 6.64 11.77
CA LEU A 67 9.05 7.89 11.04
C LEU A 67 9.06 9.11 11.96
N SER A 68 10.18 9.36 12.64
CA SER A 68 10.31 10.35 13.72
C SER A 68 10.32 11.81 13.24
N ILE A 69 9.62 12.11 12.15
CA ILE A 69 9.44 13.46 11.63
C ILE A 69 8.11 13.99 12.16
N ARG A 70 8.14 15.19 12.74
CA ARG A 70 6.90 15.88 13.13
C ARG A 70 6.20 16.34 11.86
N ILE A 71 5.12 15.66 11.50
CA ILE A 71 4.27 16.03 10.38
C ILE A 71 3.18 16.95 10.95
N ASN A 72 3.42 18.25 10.89
CA ASN A 72 2.59 19.24 11.58
C ASN A 72 1.57 19.91 10.65
N THR A 73 1.13 19.18 9.61
CA THR A 73 0.10 19.58 8.62
C THR A 73 0.58 20.57 7.54
N SER A 74 1.86 20.96 7.51
CA SER A 74 2.36 21.77 6.40
C SER A 74 2.62 20.89 5.17
N GLU A 75 2.32 21.43 3.97
CA GLU A 75 2.65 20.76 2.70
C GLU A 75 4.15 20.46 2.60
N GLU A 76 5.00 21.31 3.16
CA GLU A 76 6.45 21.11 3.21
C GLU A 76 6.85 19.88 4.04
N ASP A 77 6.18 19.62 5.16
CA ASP A 77 6.44 18.42 5.97
C ASP A 77 6.08 17.14 5.20
N HIS A 78 4.95 17.15 4.49
CA HIS A 78 4.54 16.03 3.64
C HIS A 78 5.52 15.79 2.49
N GLU A 79 5.98 16.87 1.84
CA GLU A 79 6.96 16.78 0.76
C GLU A 79 8.29 16.21 1.27
N ARG A 80 8.77 16.70 2.42
CA ARG A 80 10.02 16.20 3.06
C ARG A 80 9.93 14.71 3.37
N VAL A 81 8.83 14.27 3.97
CA VAL A 81 8.59 12.85 4.27
C VAL A 81 8.55 12.02 2.98
N THR A 82 7.85 12.50 1.96
CA THR A 82 7.75 11.80 0.67
C THR A 82 9.11 11.66 0.00
N LYS A 83 9.92 12.73 -0.01
CA LYS A 83 11.30 12.71 -0.51
C LYS A 83 12.17 11.74 0.28
N TRP A 84 12.05 11.72 1.61
CA TRP A 84 12.77 10.77 2.46
C TRP A 84 12.43 9.33 2.10
N ILE A 85 11.14 8.98 2.10
CA ILE A 85 10.67 7.62 1.79
C ILE A 85 11.15 7.21 0.39
N THR A 86 11.04 8.11 -0.59
CA THR A 86 11.50 7.89 -1.97
C THR A 86 13.00 7.64 -2.03
N ALA A 87 13.82 8.42 -1.33
CA ALA A 87 15.26 8.22 -1.27
C ALA A 87 15.61 6.83 -0.69
N CYS A 88 14.94 6.40 0.38
CA CYS A 88 15.12 5.04 0.91
C CYS A 88 14.74 3.96 -0.10
N ILE A 89 13.66 4.14 -0.87
CA ILE A 89 13.25 3.18 -1.91
C ILE A 89 14.28 3.11 -3.05
N VAL A 90 14.73 4.27 -3.56
CA VAL A 90 15.74 4.33 -4.62
C VAL A 90 17.03 3.66 -4.17
N LEU A 91 17.53 4.02 -2.98
CA LEU A 91 18.73 3.39 -2.41
C LEU A 91 18.53 1.89 -2.15
N HIS A 92 17.34 1.47 -1.74
CA HIS A 92 17.03 0.05 -1.58
C HIS A 92 17.20 -0.69 -2.91
N ASN A 93 16.63 -0.16 -3.99
CA ASN A 93 16.67 -0.79 -5.31
C ASN A 93 18.07 -0.78 -5.93
N MET A 94 18.91 0.20 -5.61
CA MET A 94 20.30 0.25 -6.09
C MET A 94 21.24 -0.70 -5.34
N LEU A 95 20.93 -1.01 -4.08
CA LEU A 95 21.80 -1.77 -3.17
C LEU A 95 21.24 -3.16 -2.81
N ALA A 96 20.13 -3.56 -3.43
CA ALA A 96 19.51 -4.87 -3.27
C ALA A 96 20.04 -5.86 -4.31
#